data_AF-A0A7Y2EU17-F1
#
_entry.id   AF-A0A7Y2EU17-F1
#
_cell.length_a   1.000
_cell.length_b   1.000
_cell.length_c   1.000
_cell.angle_alpha   90.00
_cell.angle_beta   90.00
_cell.angle_gamma   90.00
#
_symmetry.space_group_name_H-M   'P 1'
#
loop_
_entity.id
_entity.type
_entity.pdbx_description
1 polymer ?
#
loop_
_entity_poly.entity_id
_entity_poly.type
_entity_poly.pdbx_seq_one_letter_code
_entity_poly.pdbx_strand_id
1 'polypeptide(L)'
;MIEQPARTSDFAPPLGAPQRVPPPPPPVDDRPGRLTVAWQIMVAAGWAAVFFAFAATWKVSEEIGIGTWWLGPRAQPRPLVVSLLPFALALAISLTAIYNVRRVPWISLGGALLVAAIAVFDVSRSGGLAAIEFAIAAGAALISLGAMAGTRSGAVGQHATSPTPQPSGRTPGAPLDPPSI
;
A
#
# COMPACT_ATOMS: atom_id res chain seq x y z
N MET A 1 62.78 -40.18 46.53
CA MET A 1 62.47 -38.83 46.04
C MET A 1 61.79 -39.02 44.69
N ILE A 2 60.46 -39.06 44.67
CA ILE A 2 59.65 -39.33 43.47
C ILE A 2 58.88 -38.04 43.21
N GLU A 3 59.20 -37.36 42.13
CA GLU A 3 58.45 -36.19 41.67
C GLU A 3 57.08 -36.64 41.16
N GLN A 4 56.04 -36.05 41.74
CA GLN A 4 54.65 -36.28 41.35
C GLN A 4 54.29 -35.22 40.30
N PRO A 5 54.00 -35.59 39.04
CA PRO A 5 53.66 -34.61 38.01
C PRO A 5 52.32 -33.95 38.36
N ALA A 6 52.31 -32.61 38.29
CA ALA A 6 51.14 -31.78 38.49
C ALA A 6 50.01 -32.25 37.56
N ARG A 7 48.95 -32.79 38.16
CA ARG A 7 47.73 -33.18 37.47
C ARG A 7 47.09 -31.90 36.93
N THR A 8 47.21 -31.66 35.62
CA THR A 8 46.43 -30.65 34.89
C THR A 8 44.96 -30.98 35.07
N SER A 9 44.33 -30.33 36.03
CA SER A 9 42.89 -30.37 36.24
C SER A 9 42.20 -29.80 35.00
N ASP A 10 41.44 -30.67 34.35
CA ASP A 10 40.50 -30.43 33.27
C ASP A 10 39.85 -29.05 33.35
N PHE A 11 40.27 -28.14 32.46
CA PHE A 11 39.50 -26.96 32.12
C PHE A 11 38.48 -27.36 31.07
N ALA A 12 37.41 -28.05 31.49
CA ALA A 12 36.24 -28.23 30.63
C ALA A 12 35.73 -26.83 30.25
N PRO A 13 35.64 -26.46 28.96
CA PRO A 13 35.10 -25.16 28.58
C PRO A 13 33.68 -25.06 29.16
N PRO A 14 33.30 -23.90 29.73
CA PRO A 14 31.95 -23.72 30.25
C PRO A 14 30.97 -24.04 29.12
N LEU A 15 30.08 -25.01 29.37
CA LEU A 15 28.99 -25.36 28.48
C LEU A 15 28.35 -24.06 28.01
N GLY A 16 28.41 -23.83 26.69
CA GLY A 16 28.10 -22.55 26.07
C GLY A 16 26.81 -21.95 26.65
N ALA A 17 26.89 -20.69 27.05
CA ALA A 17 25.72 -19.94 27.48
C ALA A 17 24.59 -20.16 26.47
N PRO A 18 23.33 -20.36 26.92
CA PRO A 18 22.21 -20.58 26.01
C PRO A 18 22.21 -19.45 24.99
N GLN A 19 22.39 -19.80 23.71
CA GLN A 19 22.27 -18.80 22.65
C GLN A 19 20.89 -18.16 22.80
N ARG A 20 20.86 -16.88 23.18
CA ARG A 20 19.63 -16.10 23.11
C ARG A 20 19.26 -16.05 21.64
N VAL A 21 18.30 -16.86 21.25
CA VAL A 21 17.64 -16.75 19.96
C VAL A 21 17.16 -15.30 19.87
N PRO A 22 17.63 -14.51 18.88
CA PRO A 22 17.13 -13.17 18.70
C PRO A 22 15.61 -13.22 18.61
N PRO A 23 14.88 -12.31 19.26
CA PRO A 23 13.43 -12.26 19.08
C PRO A 23 13.15 -12.20 17.58
N PRO A 24 12.16 -12.95 17.07
CA PRO A 24 11.81 -12.90 15.66
C PRO A 24 11.57 -11.43 15.29
N PRO A 25 12.03 -10.99 14.09
CA PRO A 25 11.77 -9.63 13.65
C PRO A 25 10.26 -9.36 13.76
N PRO A 26 9.85 -8.14 14.14
CA PRO A 26 8.44 -7.80 14.23
C PRO A 26 7.77 -8.17 12.90
N PRO A 27 6.58 -8.79 12.93
CA PRO A 27 5.87 -9.13 11.71
C PRO A 27 5.80 -7.90 10.81
N VAL A 28 6.36 -8.00 9.60
CA VAL A 28 6.08 -7.00 8.57
C VAL A 28 4.56 -7.04 8.38
N ASP A 29 3.93 -5.88 8.53
CA ASP A 29 2.48 -5.73 8.57
C ASP A 29 1.89 -6.03 7.17
N ASP A 30 1.87 -7.31 6.78
CA ASP A 30 1.52 -7.85 5.47
C ASP A 30 0.00 -7.91 5.30
N ARG A 31 -0.69 -6.79 5.59
CA ARG A 31 -2.13 -6.71 5.40
C ARG A 31 -2.45 -6.77 3.90
N PRO A 32 -3.16 -7.81 3.42
CA PRO A 32 -3.44 -8.01 2.01
C PRO A 32 -4.22 -6.82 1.42
N GLY A 33 -3.80 -6.36 0.24
CA GLY A 33 -4.46 -5.26 -0.47
C GLY A 33 -3.91 -3.86 -0.19
N ARG A 34 -2.84 -3.71 0.60
CA ARG A 34 -2.11 -2.43 0.70
C ARG A 34 -1.05 -2.29 -0.39
N LEU A 35 -0.83 -1.06 -0.85
CA LEU A 35 0.24 -0.76 -1.81
C LEU A 35 1.61 -0.92 -1.17
N THR A 36 2.61 -1.35 -1.94
CA THR A 36 4.00 -1.20 -1.51
C THR A 36 4.34 0.28 -1.33
N VAL A 37 5.34 0.59 -0.50
CA VAL A 37 5.72 1.98 -0.18
C VAL A 37 6.05 2.76 -1.46
N ALA A 38 6.75 2.14 -2.41
CA ALA A 38 7.05 2.75 -3.70
C ALA A 38 5.78 3.12 -4.48
N TRP A 39 4.84 2.19 -4.63
CA TRP A 39 3.57 2.45 -5.33
C TRP A 39 2.68 3.44 -4.58
N GLN A 40 2.69 3.42 -3.25
CA GLN A 40 2.01 4.40 -2.42
C GLN A 40 2.50 5.82 -2.72
N ILE A 41 3.82 6.02 -2.74
CA ILE A 41 4.45 7.30 -3.05
C ILE A 41 4.11 7.73 -4.48
N MET A 42 4.19 6.82 -5.45
CA MET A 42 3.87 7.16 -6.85
C MET A 42 2.42 7.57 -7.04
N VAL A 43 1.46 6.90 -6.39
CA VAL A 43 0.05 7.30 -6.46
C VAL A 43 -0.15 8.66 -5.79
N ALA A 44 0.43 8.88 -4.60
CA ALA A 44 0.30 10.16 -3.89
C ALA A 44 0.89 11.33 -4.70
N ALA A 45 2.10 11.14 -5.25
CA ALA A 45 2.78 12.12 -6.10
C ALA A 45 2.04 12.33 -7.43
N GLY A 46 1.53 11.27 -8.05
CA GLY A 46 0.72 11.34 -9.26
C GLY A 46 -0.53 12.19 -9.08
N TRP A 47 -1.26 11.99 -7.99
CA TRP A 47 -2.43 12.79 -7.68
C TRP A 47 -2.10 14.22 -7.26
N ALA A 48 -0.94 14.46 -6.64
CA ALA A 48 -0.44 15.82 -6.44
C ALA A 48 -0.13 16.51 -7.79
N ALA A 49 0.45 15.79 -8.76
CA ALA A 49 0.67 16.32 -10.10
C ALA A 49 -0.65 16.63 -10.83
N VAL A 50 -1.68 15.79 -10.67
CA VAL A 50 -3.05 16.07 -11.17
C VAL A 50 -3.60 17.36 -10.59
N PHE A 51 -3.42 17.61 -9.29
CA PHE A 51 -3.81 18.88 -8.65
C PHE A 51 -3.13 20.08 -9.32
N PHE A 52 -1.81 20.02 -9.53
CA PHE A 52 -1.08 21.11 -10.18
C PHE A 52 -1.44 21.26 -11.66
N ALA A 53 -1.77 20.17 -12.35
CA ALA A 53 -2.26 20.23 -13.72
C ALA A 53 -3.58 21.00 -13.80
N PHE A 54 -4.52 20.76 -12.88
CA PHE A 54 -5.74 21.57 -12.79
C PHE A 54 -5.48 23.03 -12.43
N ALA A 55 -4.48 23.31 -11.58
CA ALA A 55 -4.08 24.70 -11.28
C ALA A 55 -3.55 25.41 -12.53
N ALA A 56 -2.77 24.72 -13.36
CA ALA A 56 -2.31 25.23 -14.65
C ALA A 56 -3.49 25.44 -15.61
N THR A 57 -4.42 24.49 -15.71
CA THR A 57 -5.65 24.63 -16.51
C THR A 57 -6.47 25.83 -16.07
N TRP A 58 -6.62 26.06 -14.77
CA TRP A 58 -7.29 27.25 -14.24
C TRP A 58 -6.60 28.52 -14.74
N LYS A 59 -5.26 28.61 -14.58
CA LYS A 59 -4.51 29.79 -14.98
C LYS A 59 -4.60 30.09 -16.48
N VAL A 60 -4.48 29.06 -17.31
CA VAL A 60 -4.63 29.19 -18.77
C VAL A 60 -6.07 29.59 -19.13
N SER A 61 -7.07 29.01 -18.46
CA SER A 61 -8.48 29.35 -18.68
C SER A 61 -8.80 30.78 -18.27
N GLU A 62 -8.19 31.25 -17.19
CA GLU A 62 -8.16 32.67 -16.86
C GLU A 62 -7.57 33.40 -18.06
N GLU A 63 -6.29 33.28 -18.35
CA GLU A 63 -5.60 34.09 -19.38
C GLU A 63 -6.35 34.20 -20.72
N ILE A 64 -6.85 33.08 -21.25
CA ILE A 64 -7.58 33.00 -22.53
C ILE A 64 -9.02 33.54 -22.41
N GLY A 65 -9.58 33.61 -21.21
CA GLY A 65 -10.96 34.06 -20.96
C GLY A 65 -12.03 33.01 -21.27
N ILE A 66 -11.63 31.78 -21.61
CA ILE A 66 -12.50 30.63 -21.84
C ILE A 66 -12.40 29.72 -20.63
N GLY A 67 -13.50 29.54 -19.90
CA GLY A 67 -13.56 28.69 -18.73
C GLY A 67 -14.10 27.29 -19.02
N THR A 68 -13.50 26.29 -18.36
CA THR A 68 -14.08 24.96 -18.18
C THR A 68 -15.47 25.04 -17.55
N TRP A 69 -16.30 24.01 -17.68
CA TRP A 69 -17.68 24.05 -17.18
C TRP A 69 -17.74 24.29 -15.67
N TRP A 70 -16.74 23.79 -14.94
CA TRP A 70 -16.60 23.89 -13.50
C TRP A 70 -16.07 25.26 -13.05
N LEU A 71 -15.29 25.97 -13.88
CA LEU A 71 -14.79 27.32 -13.60
C LEU A 71 -15.75 28.43 -14.07
N GLY A 72 -16.35 28.23 -15.24
CA GLY A 72 -17.17 29.21 -15.94
C GLY A 72 -16.37 30.32 -16.64
N PRO A 73 -16.98 31.06 -17.59
CA PRO A 73 -16.35 32.21 -18.22
C PRO A 73 -16.07 33.32 -17.21
N ARG A 74 -15.04 34.14 -17.42
CA ARG A 74 -14.72 35.28 -16.53
C ARG A 74 -15.88 36.25 -16.32
N ALA A 75 -16.73 36.44 -17.33
CA ALA A 75 -17.90 37.31 -17.25
C ALA A 75 -19.02 36.75 -16.36
N GLN A 76 -19.03 35.43 -16.10
CA GLN A 76 -20.03 34.73 -15.30
C GLN A 76 -19.34 33.61 -14.50
N PRO A 77 -18.61 33.96 -13.42
CA PRO A 77 -17.86 32.99 -12.64
C PRO A 77 -18.79 31.98 -11.98
N ARG A 78 -18.37 30.71 -11.93
CA ARG A 78 -19.09 29.69 -11.16
C ARG A 78 -18.88 29.89 -9.66
N PRO A 79 -19.81 29.38 -8.81
CA PRO A 79 -19.60 29.34 -7.37
C PRO A 79 -18.29 28.61 -7.03
N LEU A 80 -17.52 29.17 -6.09
CA LEU A 80 -16.19 28.67 -5.71
C LEU A 80 -16.18 27.17 -5.40
N VAL A 81 -17.24 26.65 -4.79
CA VAL A 81 -17.39 25.22 -4.45
C VAL A 81 -17.34 24.33 -5.70
N VAL A 82 -18.00 24.75 -6.78
CA VAL A 82 -17.96 24.01 -8.06
C VAL A 82 -16.56 24.11 -8.65
N SER A 83 -15.93 25.28 -8.56
CA SER A 83 -14.61 25.50 -9.11
C SER A 83 -13.51 24.68 -8.42
N LEU A 84 -13.70 24.35 -7.13
CA LEU A 84 -12.75 23.59 -6.34
C LEU A 84 -12.92 22.07 -6.44
N LEU A 85 -13.99 21.59 -7.09
CA LEU A 85 -14.31 20.16 -7.21
C LEU A 85 -13.15 19.30 -7.75
N PRO A 86 -12.48 19.63 -8.88
CA PRO A 86 -11.37 18.83 -9.38
C PRO A 86 -10.16 18.79 -8.42
N PHE A 87 -9.90 19.88 -7.71
CA PHE A 87 -8.83 19.97 -6.72
C PHE A 87 -9.12 19.12 -5.48
N ALA A 88 -10.35 19.19 -4.97
CA ALA A 88 -10.79 18.41 -3.83
C ALA A 88 -10.70 16.90 -4.13
N LEU A 89 -11.09 16.49 -5.34
CA LEU A 89 -10.95 15.11 -5.80
C LEU A 89 -9.47 14.67 -5.79
N ALA A 90 -8.58 15.47 -6.39
CA ALA A 90 -7.17 15.14 -6.45
C ALA A 90 -6.52 15.05 -5.08
N LEU A 91 -6.83 15.99 -4.19
CA LEU A 91 -6.34 16.01 -2.82
C LEU A 91 -6.85 14.82 -2.01
N ALA A 92 -8.15 14.50 -2.11
CA ALA A 92 -8.76 13.38 -1.40
C ALA A 92 -8.08 12.05 -1.77
N ILE A 93 -7.77 11.84 -3.04
CA ILE A 93 -7.13 10.59 -3.48
C ILE A 93 -5.66 10.56 -3.08
N SER A 94 -4.94 11.69 -3.19
CA SER A 94 -3.56 11.79 -2.70
C SER A 94 -3.48 11.46 -1.20
N LEU A 95 -4.38 12.03 -0.38
CA LEU A 95 -4.47 11.72 1.05
C LEU A 95 -4.80 10.24 1.29
N THR A 96 -5.75 9.68 0.52
CA THR A 96 -6.11 8.26 0.60
C THR A 96 -4.90 7.35 0.34
N ALA A 97 -4.04 7.75 -0.61
CA ALA A 97 -2.77 7.07 -0.88
C ALA A 97 -1.76 7.26 0.26
N ILE A 98 -1.62 8.46 0.83
CA ILE A 98 -0.75 8.71 1.99
C ILE A 98 -1.14 7.83 3.19
N TYR A 99 -2.43 7.66 3.46
CA TYR A 99 -2.94 6.77 4.51
C TYR A 99 -2.93 5.28 4.12
N ASN A 100 -2.52 4.95 2.88
CA ASN A 100 -2.40 3.59 2.33
C ASN A 100 -3.59 2.67 2.69
N VAL A 101 -4.80 3.14 2.42
CA VAL A 101 -6.00 2.34 2.66
C VAL A 101 -6.02 1.13 1.73
N ARG A 102 -6.74 0.07 2.11
CA ARG A 102 -6.77 -1.21 1.36
C ARG A 102 -7.32 -1.11 -0.08
N ARG A 103 -8.00 -0.02 -0.42
CA ARG A 103 -8.66 0.17 -1.72
C ARG A 103 -8.06 1.30 -2.55
N VAL A 104 -6.85 1.79 -2.22
CA VAL A 104 -6.21 2.90 -2.96
C VAL A 104 -6.21 2.70 -4.48
N PRO A 105 -5.81 1.54 -5.05
CA PRO A 105 -5.78 1.38 -6.51
C PRO A 105 -7.15 1.57 -7.17
N TRP A 106 -8.20 1.02 -6.54
CA TRP A 106 -9.58 1.13 -7.03
C TRP A 106 -10.14 2.53 -6.86
N ILE A 107 -9.86 3.19 -5.73
CA ILE A 107 -10.26 4.58 -5.47
C ILE A 107 -9.57 5.51 -6.48
N SER A 108 -8.28 5.28 -6.73
CA SER A 108 -7.48 6.01 -7.71
C SER A 108 -8.05 5.83 -9.13
N LEU A 109 -8.36 4.60 -9.52
CA LEU A 109 -8.96 4.33 -10.83
C LEU A 109 -10.33 5.00 -10.97
N GLY A 110 -11.19 4.92 -9.94
CA GLY A 110 -12.47 5.63 -9.90
C GLY A 110 -12.31 7.14 -10.02
N GLY A 111 -11.29 7.70 -9.36
CA GLY A 111 -10.93 9.11 -9.51
C GLY A 111 -10.53 9.49 -10.93
N ALA A 112 -9.72 8.67 -11.60
CA ALA A 112 -9.32 8.91 -12.98
C ALA A 112 -10.54 8.91 -13.93
N LEU A 113 -11.50 8.00 -13.70
CA LEU A 113 -12.77 7.99 -14.44
C LEU A 113 -13.62 9.24 -14.17
N LEU A 114 -13.66 9.72 -12.93
CA LEU A 114 -14.33 10.98 -12.60
C LEU A 114 -13.67 12.17 -13.31
N VAL A 115 -12.33 12.25 -13.33
CA VAL A 115 -11.61 13.28 -14.09
C VAL A 115 -11.94 13.20 -15.59
N ALA A 116 -11.99 11.99 -16.16
CA ALA A 116 -12.42 11.81 -17.56
C ALA A 116 -13.87 12.28 -17.78
N ALA A 117 -14.78 12.02 -16.83
CA ALA A 117 -16.15 12.51 -16.91
C ALA A 117 -16.23 14.04 -16.86
N ILE A 118 -15.39 14.70 -16.05
CA ILE A 118 -15.26 16.17 -16.04
C ILE A 118 -14.85 16.66 -17.45
N ALA A 119 -13.87 16.02 -18.07
CA ALA A 119 -13.37 16.35 -19.41
C ALA A 119 -14.42 16.21 -20.51
N VAL A 120 -15.29 15.19 -20.44
CA VAL A 120 -16.38 14.97 -21.41
C VAL A 120 -17.29 16.19 -21.51
N PHE A 121 -17.64 16.81 -20.37
CA PHE A 121 -18.52 17.98 -20.37
C PHE A 121 -17.85 19.20 -21.04
N ASP A 122 -16.52 19.28 -21.01
CA ASP A 122 -15.76 20.36 -21.64
C ASP A 122 -15.59 20.22 -23.15
N VAL A 123 -15.80 19.03 -23.72
CA VAL A 123 -15.76 18.82 -25.18
C VAL A 123 -16.72 19.78 -25.91
N SER A 124 -17.90 20.04 -25.30
CA SER A 124 -18.90 20.95 -25.86
C SER A 124 -18.51 22.42 -25.83
N ARG A 125 -17.53 22.80 -25.00
CA ARG A 125 -17.08 24.18 -24.78
C ARG A 125 -15.75 24.48 -25.46
N SER A 126 -14.78 23.59 -25.32
CA SER A 126 -13.43 23.75 -25.86
C SER A 126 -12.75 22.39 -26.02
N GLY A 127 -12.59 21.95 -27.27
CA GLY A 127 -11.89 20.70 -27.57
C GLY A 127 -10.44 20.68 -27.09
N GLY A 128 -9.75 21.84 -27.08
CA GLY A 128 -8.37 21.95 -26.59
C GLY A 128 -8.26 21.75 -25.07
N LEU A 129 -9.14 22.39 -24.29
CA LEU A 129 -9.17 22.18 -22.83
C LEU A 129 -9.59 20.75 -22.49
N ALA A 130 -10.61 20.22 -23.18
CA ALA A 130 -11.03 18.83 -23.00
C ALA A 130 -9.89 17.84 -23.27
N ALA A 131 -9.09 18.06 -24.32
CA ALA A 131 -7.93 17.21 -24.62
C ALA A 131 -6.89 17.22 -23.48
N ILE A 132 -6.63 18.38 -22.87
CA ILE A 132 -5.74 18.49 -21.71
C ILE A 132 -6.32 17.71 -20.52
N GLU A 133 -7.61 17.88 -20.21
CA GLU A 133 -8.25 17.18 -19.11
C GLU A 133 -8.30 15.66 -19.33
N PHE A 134 -8.50 15.19 -20.57
CA PHE A 134 -8.38 13.77 -20.92
C PHE A 134 -6.96 13.25 -20.76
N ALA A 135 -5.94 14.04 -21.11
CA ALA A 135 -4.54 13.66 -20.90
C ALA A 135 -4.21 13.51 -19.41
N ILE A 136 -4.73 14.43 -18.57
CA ILE A 136 -4.63 14.33 -17.11
C ILE A 136 -5.32 13.05 -16.61
N ALA A 137 -6.54 12.77 -17.09
CA ALA A 137 -7.29 11.56 -16.74
C ALA A 137 -6.53 10.29 -17.13
N ALA A 138 -5.97 10.24 -18.34
CA ALA A 138 -5.21 9.12 -18.85
C ALA A 138 -3.93 8.87 -18.02
N GLY A 139 -3.21 9.94 -17.66
CA GLY A 139 -2.05 9.85 -16.77
C GLY A 139 -2.42 9.27 -15.40
N ALA A 140 -3.50 9.77 -14.79
CA ALA A 140 -4.02 9.24 -13.52
C ALA A 140 -4.46 7.76 -13.64
N ALA A 141 -5.09 7.39 -14.76
CA ALA A 141 -5.49 6.02 -15.03
C ALA A 141 -4.28 5.10 -15.14
N LEU A 142 -3.23 5.48 -15.90
CA LEU A 142 -2.00 4.68 -16.03
C LEU A 142 -1.31 4.45 -14.68
N ILE A 143 -1.22 5.48 -13.84
CA ILE A 143 -0.67 5.35 -12.49
C ILE A 143 -1.52 4.37 -11.65
N SER A 144 -2.84 4.46 -11.76
CA SER A 144 -3.78 3.57 -11.05
C SER A 144 -3.67 2.12 -11.50
N LEU A 145 -3.54 1.89 -12.82
CA LEU A 145 -3.33 0.57 -13.40
C LEU A 145 -2.01 -0.04 -12.93
N GLY A 146 -0.92 0.74 -12.93
CA GLY A 146 0.37 0.29 -12.38
C GLY A 146 0.28 -0.04 -10.88
N ALA A 147 -0.46 0.75 -10.11
CA ALA A 147 -0.64 0.53 -8.67
C ALA A 147 -1.34 -0.79 -8.35
N MET A 148 -2.20 -1.30 -9.25
CA MET A 148 -2.79 -2.64 -9.09
C MET A 148 -1.72 -3.74 -9.15
N ALA A 149 -0.74 -3.65 -10.05
CA ALA A 149 0.40 -4.57 -10.07
C ALA A 149 1.29 -4.43 -8.81
N GLY A 150 1.26 -3.24 -8.19
CA GLY A 150 1.95 -2.92 -6.94
C GLY A 150 1.25 -3.29 -5.65
N THR A 151 0.08 -3.94 -5.73
CA THR A 151 -0.71 -4.29 -4.55
C THR A 151 -0.19 -5.60 -3.96
N ARG A 152 0.06 -5.62 -2.64
CA ARG A 152 0.49 -6.87 -1.98
C ARG A 152 -0.66 -7.87 -1.97
N SER A 153 -0.52 -8.94 -2.75
CA SER A 153 -1.36 -10.13 -2.68
C SER A 153 -1.10 -10.85 -1.36
N GLY A 154 -2.14 -11.12 -0.58
CA GLY A 154 -2.00 -11.91 0.64
C GLY A 154 -1.39 -13.27 0.30
N ALA A 155 -0.39 -13.69 1.07
CA ALA A 155 0.39 -14.90 0.85
C ALA A 155 -0.50 -16.13 0.63
N VAL A 156 -0.71 -16.51 -0.63
CA VAL A 156 -1.09 -17.87 -1.02
C VAL A 156 0.17 -18.71 -0.80
N GLY A 157 0.39 -19.22 0.42
CA GLY A 157 1.59 -20.04 0.66
C GLY A 157 1.97 -20.42 2.09
N GLN A 158 1.25 -20.03 3.15
CA GLN A 158 1.63 -20.45 4.52
C GLN A 158 0.94 -21.72 5.04
N HIS A 159 0.16 -22.42 4.21
CA HIS A 159 -0.45 -23.71 4.57
C HIS A 159 0.29 -24.96 4.07
N ALA A 160 1.54 -24.85 3.59
CA ALA A 160 2.27 -25.99 3.03
C ALA A 160 3.31 -26.65 3.96
N THR A 161 3.64 -26.06 5.12
CA THR A 161 4.62 -26.67 6.04
C THR A 161 4.23 -26.45 7.50
N SER A 162 3.06 -26.93 7.90
CA SER A 162 2.92 -27.36 9.29
C SER A 162 3.75 -28.65 9.43
N PRO A 163 4.83 -28.69 10.22
CA PRO A 163 5.46 -29.96 10.54
C PRO A 163 4.42 -30.84 11.22
N THR A 164 4.15 -32.00 10.63
CA THR A 164 3.33 -33.06 11.22
C THR A 164 3.69 -33.22 12.70
N PRO A 165 2.73 -33.15 13.64
CA PRO A 165 3.00 -33.47 15.03
C PRO A 165 3.58 -34.89 15.09
N GLN A 166 4.83 -34.98 15.52
CA GLN A 166 5.52 -36.24 15.74
C GLN A 166 4.66 -37.07 16.72
N PRO A 167 4.25 -38.31 16.39
CA PRO A 167 3.41 -39.10 17.26
C PRO A 167 4.18 -39.38 18.55
N SER A 168 3.67 -38.84 19.65
CA SER A 168 4.18 -39.06 20.99
C SER A 168 4.29 -40.57 21.22
N GLY A 169 5.51 -41.04 21.47
CA GLY A 169 5.79 -42.45 21.71
C GLY A 169 4.86 -42.99 22.78
N ARG A 170 4.00 -43.92 22.37
CA ARG A 170 3.25 -44.81 23.24
C ARG A 170 4.25 -45.52 24.16
N THR A 171 4.28 -45.19 25.44
CA THR A 171 4.99 -45.98 26.45
C THR A 171 4.24 -47.31 26.63
N PRO A 172 4.80 -48.48 26.29
CA PRO A 172 4.19 -49.77 26.60
C PRO A 172 4.56 -50.14 28.04
N GLY A 173 3.56 -50.27 28.92
CA GLY A 173 3.75 -50.87 30.24
C GLY A 173 3.13 -50.08 31.38
N ALA A 174 1.81 -50.15 31.52
CA ALA A 174 1.17 -49.99 32.82
C ALA A 174 0.67 -51.38 33.26
N PRO A 175 1.09 -51.90 34.43
CA PRO A 175 0.61 -53.18 34.95
C PRO A 175 -0.88 -53.12 35.29
N LEU A 176 -1.59 -54.23 35.05
CA LEU A 176 -2.97 -54.43 35.47
C LEU A 176 -3.02 -54.69 36.98
N ASP A 177 -3.75 -53.88 37.74
CA ASP A 177 -4.11 -54.20 39.13
C ASP A 177 -5.26 -55.23 39.15
N PRO A 178 -5.21 -56.26 40.03
CA PRO A 178 -6.27 -57.25 40.17
C PRO A 178 -7.48 -56.75 40.99
N PRO A 179 -8.65 -57.43 40.87
CA PRO A 179 -9.93 -56.93 41.35
C PRO A 179 -10.07 -56.98 42.87
N SER A 180 -10.77 -55.97 43.40
CA SER A 180 -11.19 -55.87 44.80
C SER A 180 -12.22 -56.95 45.15
N ILE A 181 -12.02 -57.64 46.28
CA ILE A 181 -13.05 -58.39 47.02
C ILE A 181 -13.69 -57.44 48.02
#